data_AF-A0A819KEE5-F1
#
_entry.id   AF-A0A819KEE5-F1
#
_cell.length_a   1.000
_cell.length_b   1.000
_cell.length_c   1.000
_cell.angle_alpha   90.00
_cell.angle_beta   90.00
_cell.angle_gamma   90.00
#
_symmetry.space_group_name_H-M   'P 1'
#
loop_
_entity.id
_entity.type
_entity.pdbx_description
1 polymer ?
#
loop_
_entity_poly.entity_id
_entity_poly.type
_entity_poly.pdbx_seq_one_letter_code
_entity_poly.pdbx_strand_id
1 'polypeptide(L)'
;MYNVTDRLMHMLNISHGSLFNLKQELTATMEDRNASKRTLRSRTATVEDETEFPRAKSSNRSGRSGRSNIILSEYRKDILRYEFHVLLSEKQYPTLRRSLTRLKKDLPEFLINSITILSKHLKELGFVYRRTASVKTILDSTYFIAERARYFHRLNELEEEDNAKWHNKRTEFSRILSRAWNKDRIRDWLEQHQIPYPDHYFKAELLELCHTNAPPKQYLVDDAAALCDVEILRLPIKHCMLNPIEIAWVCMKNYIRDQNTSFKVQDIRELAANWLAACDESTSTGFFEKTKEYETTFKLADHYVESIETTLLDTDDDESDIHLDEDDSRNSSDDK
;
A
#
# COMPACT_ATOMS: atom_id res chain seq x y z
N MET A 1 -13.39 17.92 18.83
CA MET A 1 -12.65 17.68 17.58
C MET A 1 -11.46 16.81 17.98
N TYR A 2 -11.60 15.49 17.91
CA TYR A 2 -10.58 14.56 18.42
C TYR A 2 -9.37 14.58 17.48
N ASN A 3 -8.18 14.87 18.03
CA ASN A 3 -6.94 14.88 17.27
C ASN A 3 -6.58 13.45 16.82
N VAL A 4 -5.68 13.28 15.86
CA VAL A 4 -5.32 11.95 15.32
C VAL A 4 -4.60 11.11 16.37
N THR A 5 -3.88 11.72 17.31
CA THR A 5 -3.33 11.06 18.51
C THR A 5 -4.43 10.43 19.37
N ASP A 6 -5.56 11.09 19.58
CA ASP A 6 -6.74 10.58 20.30
C ASP A 6 -7.41 9.46 19.50
N ARG A 7 -7.38 9.52 18.16
CA ARG A 7 -7.88 8.44 17.28
C ARG A 7 -6.93 7.24 17.26
N LEU A 8 -5.62 7.46 17.32
CA LEU A 8 -4.60 6.42 17.44
C LEU A 8 -4.68 5.77 18.82
N MET A 9 -4.83 6.54 19.90
CA MET A 9 -5.07 6.06 21.27
C MET A 9 -6.40 5.31 21.39
N HIS A 10 -7.45 5.77 20.71
CA HIS A 10 -8.74 5.06 20.61
C HIS A 10 -8.64 3.79 19.72
N MET A 11 -7.75 3.75 18.73
CA MET A 11 -7.45 2.54 17.92
C MET A 11 -6.56 1.53 18.66
N LEU A 12 -5.86 1.96 19.72
CA LEU A 12 -5.02 1.14 20.61
C LEU A 12 -5.80 0.52 21.79
N ASN A 13 -7.14 0.59 21.75
CA ASN A 13 -8.07 -0.10 22.68
C ASN A 13 -8.20 0.50 24.10
N ILE A 14 -8.47 1.81 24.18
CA ILE A 14 -9.24 2.39 25.29
C ILE A 14 -10.67 2.63 24.74
N SER A 15 -11.67 1.87 25.21
CA SER A 15 -13.05 1.79 24.66
C SER A 15 -13.80 3.14 24.66
N HIS A 16 -14.81 3.44 23.83
CA HIS A 16 -15.88 2.63 23.23
C HIS A 16 -16.47 3.31 21.96
N GLY A 17 -16.73 2.53 20.91
CA GLY A 17 -17.93 2.68 20.03
C GLY A 17 -17.96 3.73 18.92
N SER A 18 -17.62 3.34 17.68
CA SER A 18 -18.39 3.68 16.45
C SER A 18 -17.75 3.08 15.18
N LEU A 19 -17.52 1.76 15.17
CA LEU A 19 -17.05 1.02 13.98
C LEU A 19 -18.21 0.51 13.10
N PHE A 20 -19.44 0.84 13.46
CA PHE A 20 -20.66 0.38 12.79
C PHE A 20 -21.17 1.38 11.73
N ASN A 21 -21.12 2.69 12.00
CA ASN A 21 -21.65 3.72 11.09
C ASN A 21 -20.78 3.93 9.84
N LEU A 22 -19.45 3.86 9.98
CA LEU A 22 -18.51 4.02 8.86
C LEU A 22 -18.63 2.92 7.77
N LYS A 23 -19.15 1.75 8.12
CA LYS A 23 -19.37 0.67 7.15
C LYS A 23 -20.75 0.70 6.50
N GLN A 24 -21.76 1.35 7.08
CA GLN A 24 -23.01 1.61 6.34
C GLN A 24 -22.83 2.72 5.30
N GLU A 25 -22.09 3.78 5.62
CA GLU A 25 -21.77 4.86 4.66
C GLU A 25 -20.87 4.37 3.52
N LEU A 26 -19.92 3.46 3.79
CA LEU A 26 -19.07 2.87 2.74
C LEU A 26 -19.84 1.89 1.83
N THR A 27 -20.97 1.33 2.28
CA THR A 27 -21.77 0.42 1.45
C THR A 27 -22.80 1.19 0.63
N ALA A 28 -23.40 2.26 1.17
CA ALA A 28 -24.30 3.15 0.43
C ALA A 28 -23.57 3.88 -0.72
N THR A 29 -22.32 4.29 -0.51
CA THR A 29 -21.47 4.90 -1.55
C THR A 29 -21.02 3.92 -2.65
N MET A 30 -21.05 2.61 -2.38
CA MET A 30 -20.78 1.57 -3.37
C MET A 30 -22.00 1.22 -4.24
N GLU A 31 -23.22 1.34 -3.70
CA GLU A 31 -24.45 1.09 -4.46
C GLU A 31 -24.80 2.27 -5.41
N ASP A 32 -24.59 3.52 -4.99
CA ASP A 32 -24.81 4.69 -5.85
C ASP A 32 -23.81 4.81 -7.00
N ARG A 33 -22.57 4.30 -6.82
CA ARG A 33 -21.57 4.24 -7.91
C ARG A 33 -21.90 3.21 -8.99
N ASN A 34 -22.73 2.21 -8.69
CA ASN A 34 -23.17 1.20 -9.67
C ASN A 34 -24.45 1.59 -10.42
N ALA A 35 -25.24 2.53 -9.90
CA ALA A 35 -26.47 3.01 -10.57
C ALA A 35 -26.18 4.03 -11.70
N SER A 36 -25.07 4.77 -11.64
CA SER A 36 -24.81 5.90 -12.53
C SER A 36 -23.61 5.67 -13.46
N LYS A 37 -23.81 4.81 -14.48
CA LYS A 37 -23.28 4.95 -15.88
C LYS A 37 -23.64 3.76 -16.77
N ARG A 38 -24.92 3.39 -16.71
CA ARG A 38 -25.65 2.76 -17.82
C ARG A 38 -25.82 3.77 -18.97
N THR A 39 -24.75 4.14 -19.68
CA THR A 39 -24.77 4.98 -20.91
C THR A 39 -23.36 4.93 -21.50
N LEU A 40 -22.96 4.30 -22.61
CA LEU A 40 -23.55 3.90 -23.90
C LEU A 40 -22.75 2.68 -24.42
N ARG A 41 -23.39 1.52 -24.67
CA ARG A 41 -23.66 0.93 -26.00
C ARG A 41 -22.60 1.17 -27.11
N SER A 42 -21.88 0.09 -27.47
CA SER A 42 -21.93 -0.55 -28.81
C SER A 42 -21.29 -1.94 -28.73
N ARG A 43 -22.09 -3.03 -28.72
CA ARG A 43 -22.41 -3.91 -29.87
C ARG A 43 -21.21 -4.70 -30.44
N THR A 44 -21.10 -5.95 -30.01
CA THR A 44 -20.84 -7.07 -30.92
C THR A 44 -21.76 -8.22 -30.53
N ALA A 45 -22.81 -8.40 -31.35
CA ALA A 45 -23.59 -9.63 -31.40
C ALA A 45 -22.88 -10.56 -32.40
N THR A 46 -22.77 -11.82 -32.02
CA THR A 46 -22.47 -12.95 -32.90
C THR A 46 -23.53 -13.09 -34.00
N VAL A 47 -23.12 -13.40 -35.24
CA VAL A 47 -23.63 -14.47 -36.14
C VAL A 47 -22.84 -14.40 -37.47
N GLU A 48 -22.74 -15.57 -38.09
CA GLU A 48 -21.85 -16.08 -39.13
C GLU A 48 -21.99 -15.46 -40.55
N ASP A 49 -20.93 -15.75 -41.32
CA ASP A 49 -20.89 -16.09 -42.75
C ASP A 49 -20.70 -15.05 -43.88
N GLU A 50 -20.11 -15.59 -44.95
CA GLU A 50 -19.26 -15.04 -46.02
C GLU A 50 -19.80 -13.97 -47.00
N THR A 51 -18.82 -13.36 -47.69
CA THR A 51 -18.79 -12.78 -49.05
C THR A 51 -18.77 -11.25 -49.27
N GLU A 52 -17.82 -10.88 -50.15
CA GLU A 52 -17.70 -9.70 -51.03
C GLU A 52 -16.90 -8.44 -50.65
N PHE A 53 -16.21 -7.95 -51.70
CA PHE A 53 -15.03 -7.08 -51.80
C PHE A 53 -15.38 -5.56 -51.85
N PRO A 54 -14.41 -4.62 -51.97
CA PRO A 54 -14.22 -3.50 -51.04
C PRO A 54 -14.92 -2.20 -51.45
N ARG A 55 -15.24 -1.34 -50.47
CA ARG A 55 -15.62 0.06 -50.72
C ARG A 55 -14.66 1.04 -50.04
N ALA A 56 -14.26 2.04 -50.83
CA ALA A 56 -13.19 3.00 -50.55
C ALA A 56 -13.46 3.99 -49.40
N LYS A 57 -12.33 4.50 -48.90
CA LYS A 57 -12.05 5.43 -47.80
C LYS A 57 -13.06 6.55 -47.56
N SER A 58 -13.36 6.78 -46.28
CA SER A 58 -13.83 8.06 -45.75
C SER A 58 -12.82 8.60 -44.72
N SER A 59 -12.53 9.88 -44.85
CA SER A 59 -11.37 10.62 -44.39
C SER A 59 -11.38 11.02 -42.91
N ASN A 60 -10.17 11.05 -42.33
CA ASN A 60 -9.70 11.92 -41.25
C ASN A 60 -10.56 12.04 -39.98
N ARG A 61 -10.25 11.21 -38.98
CA ARG A 61 -10.23 11.64 -37.58
C ARG A 61 -8.83 11.39 -37.03
N SER A 62 -8.11 12.47 -36.79
CA SER A 62 -6.85 12.45 -36.05
C SER A 62 -7.11 11.90 -34.64
N GLY A 63 -6.79 10.63 -34.42
CA GLY A 63 -6.84 10.02 -33.10
C GLY A 63 -5.81 10.71 -32.19
N ARG A 64 -6.27 11.30 -31.09
CA ARG A 64 -5.41 11.66 -29.95
C ARG A 64 -4.65 10.38 -29.56
N SER A 65 -3.34 10.38 -29.71
CA SER A 65 -2.52 9.22 -29.35
C SER A 65 -2.76 8.87 -27.88
N GLY A 66 -3.22 7.64 -27.61
CA GLY A 66 -3.43 7.17 -26.25
C GLY A 66 -2.15 7.31 -25.43
N ARG A 67 -2.21 8.00 -24.28
CA ARG A 67 -1.10 8.00 -23.32
C ARG A 67 -0.90 6.56 -22.84
N SER A 68 0.31 6.04 -22.97
CA SER A 68 0.67 4.72 -22.44
C SER A 68 0.50 4.72 -20.91
N ASN A 69 -0.28 3.77 -20.39
CA ASN A 69 -0.38 3.55 -18.94
C ASN A 69 0.94 2.92 -18.46
N ILE A 70 1.76 3.67 -17.73
CA ILE A 70 2.97 3.14 -17.09
C ILE A 70 2.55 2.27 -15.91
N ILE A 71 2.74 0.96 -16.03
CA ILE A 71 2.50 -0.03 -14.97
C ILE A 71 3.84 -0.26 -14.26
N LEU A 72 3.87 -0.06 -12.94
CA LEU A 72 5.05 -0.28 -12.10
C LEU A 72 4.95 -1.63 -11.39
N SER A 73 6.07 -2.33 -11.27
CA SER A 73 6.20 -3.48 -10.36
C SER A 73 6.09 -3.03 -8.90
N GLU A 74 5.71 -3.93 -7.99
CA GLU A 74 5.62 -3.61 -6.55
C GLU A 74 6.92 -3.03 -5.99
N TYR A 75 8.08 -3.62 -6.31
CA TYR A 75 9.38 -3.05 -5.92
C TYR A 75 9.61 -1.61 -6.44
N ARG A 76 9.21 -1.30 -7.68
CA ARG A 76 9.33 0.07 -8.21
C ARG A 76 8.36 1.03 -7.52
N LYS A 77 7.18 0.56 -7.14
CA LYS A 77 6.26 1.35 -6.32
C LYS A 77 6.83 1.60 -4.92
N ASP A 78 7.52 0.63 -4.35
CA ASP A 78 8.15 0.83 -3.05
C ASP A 78 9.37 1.75 -3.14
N ILE A 79 10.18 1.71 -4.21
CA ILE A 79 11.21 2.74 -4.46
C ILE A 79 10.57 4.13 -4.44
N LEU A 80 9.41 4.28 -5.08
CA LEU A 80 8.69 5.55 -5.09
C LEU A 80 8.25 5.98 -3.67
N ARG A 81 7.78 5.04 -2.85
CA ARG A 81 7.50 5.28 -1.43
C ARG A 81 8.78 5.66 -0.68
N TYR A 82 9.90 4.99 -0.94
CA TYR A 82 11.16 5.24 -0.27
C TYR A 82 11.69 6.65 -0.52
N GLU A 83 11.78 7.08 -1.78
CA GLU A 83 12.24 8.44 -2.13
C GLU A 83 11.44 9.54 -1.43
N PHE A 84 10.14 9.28 -1.26
CA PHE A 84 9.27 10.14 -0.51
C PHE A 84 9.63 10.17 1.00
N HIS A 85 9.90 9.01 1.61
CA HIS A 85 10.31 8.93 3.01
C HIS A 85 11.70 9.51 3.25
N VAL A 86 12.60 9.46 2.27
CA VAL A 86 13.89 10.15 2.37
C VAL A 86 13.68 11.65 2.57
N LEU A 87 12.79 12.29 1.80
CA LEU A 87 12.47 13.72 2.00
C LEU A 87 11.96 14.00 3.42
N LEU A 88 11.10 13.14 3.96
CA LEU A 88 10.62 13.26 5.34
C LEU A 88 11.73 13.06 6.36
N SER A 89 12.61 12.08 6.16
CA SER A 89 13.77 11.83 7.04
C SER A 89 14.73 13.02 7.07
N GLU A 90 14.80 13.78 5.97
CA GLU A 90 15.55 15.04 5.84
C GLU A 90 14.77 16.26 6.35
N LYS A 91 13.61 16.06 7.00
CA LYS A 91 12.72 17.11 7.53
C LYS A 91 12.21 18.08 6.46
N GLN A 92 12.00 17.60 5.23
CA GLN A 92 11.45 18.37 4.13
C GLN A 92 10.03 17.92 3.81
N TYR A 93 9.12 18.89 3.59
CA TYR A 93 7.79 18.57 3.09
C TYR A 93 7.84 17.96 1.69
N PRO A 94 7.35 16.74 1.50
CA PRO A 94 7.32 16.10 0.20
C PRO A 94 6.11 16.61 -0.59
N THR A 95 6.38 17.52 -1.53
CA THR A 95 5.40 17.93 -2.55
C THR A 95 5.60 17.07 -3.80
N LEU A 96 4.58 16.95 -4.66
CA LEU A 96 4.74 16.20 -5.91
C LEU A 96 5.90 16.73 -6.78
N ARG A 97 6.07 18.05 -6.83
CA ARG A 97 7.16 18.68 -7.60
C ARG A 97 8.51 18.32 -7.01
N ARG A 98 8.70 18.48 -5.69
CA ARG A 98 9.95 18.15 -5.01
C ARG A 98 10.29 16.67 -5.17
N SER A 99 9.30 15.81 -4.98
CA SER A 99 9.43 14.36 -5.15
C SER A 99 9.81 13.99 -6.59
N LEU A 100 9.18 14.61 -7.60
CA LEU A 100 9.52 14.36 -9.00
C LEU A 100 10.90 14.89 -9.38
N THR A 101 11.29 16.07 -8.89
CA THR A 101 12.63 16.64 -9.12
C THR A 101 13.70 15.72 -8.52
N ARG A 102 13.48 15.22 -7.30
CA ARG A 102 14.38 14.28 -6.65
C ARG A 102 14.47 12.96 -7.43
N LEU A 103 13.33 12.35 -7.77
CA LEU A 103 13.29 11.13 -8.59
C LEU A 103 14.10 11.28 -9.88
N LYS A 104 13.97 12.41 -10.60
CA LYS A 104 14.72 12.65 -11.84
C LYS A 104 16.22 12.82 -11.62
N LYS A 105 16.61 13.38 -10.46
CA LYS A 105 18.01 13.64 -10.11
C LYS A 105 18.70 12.36 -9.64
N ASP A 106 18.07 11.65 -8.72
CA ASP A 106 18.67 10.54 -7.98
C ASP A 106 18.45 9.20 -8.70
N LEU A 107 17.39 9.10 -9.53
CA LEU A 107 17.02 7.89 -10.30
C LEU A 107 16.61 8.25 -11.74
N PRO A 108 17.54 8.71 -12.60
CA PRO A 108 17.23 9.18 -13.96
C PRO A 108 16.59 8.11 -14.85
N GLU A 109 16.82 6.82 -14.57
CA GLU A 109 16.22 5.67 -15.25
C GLU A 109 14.78 5.35 -14.79
N PHE A 110 14.26 6.07 -13.79
CA PHE A 110 12.92 5.84 -13.28
C PHE A 110 11.86 6.32 -14.27
N LEU A 111 10.87 5.46 -14.55
CA LEU A 111 9.94 5.64 -15.67
C LEU A 111 8.97 6.84 -15.50
N ILE A 112 8.87 7.41 -14.30
CA ILE A 112 7.93 8.50 -14.01
C ILE A 112 8.57 9.85 -14.29
N ASN A 113 8.07 10.54 -15.32
CA ASN A 113 8.49 11.91 -15.67
C ASN A 113 7.40 12.97 -15.51
N SER A 114 6.18 12.56 -15.12
CA SER A 114 4.97 13.39 -15.03
C SER A 114 4.42 13.44 -13.61
N ILE A 115 4.10 14.65 -13.14
CA ILE A 115 3.45 14.92 -11.85
C ILE A 115 2.12 14.16 -11.73
N THR A 116 1.35 14.07 -12.81
CA THR A 116 0.06 13.36 -12.82
C THR A 116 0.23 11.85 -12.64
N ILE A 117 1.24 11.27 -13.31
CA ILE A 117 1.55 9.83 -13.18
C ILE A 117 2.09 9.54 -11.78
N LEU A 118 2.96 10.41 -11.26
CA LEU A 118 3.46 10.34 -9.89
C LEU A 118 2.31 10.36 -8.87
N SER A 119 1.40 11.33 -8.99
CA SER A 119 0.22 11.45 -8.12
C SER A 119 -0.63 10.18 -8.14
N LYS A 120 -0.89 9.62 -9.33
CA LYS A 120 -1.65 8.38 -9.48
C LYS A 120 -1.00 7.21 -8.71
N HIS A 121 0.30 6.97 -8.93
CA HIS A 121 1.01 5.88 -8.24
C HIS A 121 1.11 6.08 -6.74
N LEU A 122 1.32 7.32 -6.27
CA LEU A 122 1.29 7.61 -4.83
C LEU A 122 -0.09 7.33 -4.22
N LYS A 123 -1.20 7.70 -4.88
CA LYS A 123 -2.55 7.35 -4.42
C LYS A 123 -2.76 5.83 -4.34
N GLU A 124 -2.29 5.07 -5.33
CA GLU A 124 -2.34 3.60 -5.31
C GLU A 124 -1.54 3.01 -4.13
N LEU A 125 -0.44 3.65 -3.76
CA LEU A 125 0.38 3.28 -2.61
C LEU A 125 -0.27 3.64 -1.27
N GLY A 126 -1.33 4.45 -1.26
CA GLY A 126 -2.05 4.85 -0.06
C GLY A 126 -1.64 6.21 0.49
N PHE A 127 -0.99 7.04 -0.33
CA PHE A 127 -0.68 8.42 0.01
C PHE A 127 -1.94 9.30 -0.09
N VAL A 128 -2.09 10.20 0.87
CA VAL A 128 -3.22 11.13 0.99
C VAL A 128 -2.68 12.55 1.07
N TYR A 129 -3.37 13.51 0.45
CA TYR A 129 -3.00 14.92 0.61
C TYR A 129 -3.30 15.40 2.02
N ARG A 130 -2.40 16.24 2.53
CA ARG A 130 -2.53 16.96 3.78
C ARG A 130 -2.14 18.42 3.53
N ARG A 131 -2.72 19.35 4.27
CA ARG A 131 -2.26 20.75 4.24
C ARG A 131 -1.61 21.07 5.56
N THR A 132 -0.51 21.80 5.54
CA THR A 132 -0.11 22.62 6.68
C THR A 132 -0.64 24.03 6.50
N ALA A 133 -0.41 24.91 7.47
CA ALA A 133 -0.70 26.33 7.33
C ALA A 133 -0.02 26.97 6.09
N SER A 134 1.08 26.40 5.59
CA SER A 134 1.92 27.00 4.54
C SER A 134 2.09 26.14 3.28
N VAL A 135 1.88 24.82 3.34
CA VAL A 135 2.21 23.91 2.21
C VAL A 135 1.19 22.78 2.09
N LYS A 136 0.71 22.51 0.87
CA LYS A 136 0.02 21.25 0.53
C LYS A 136 1.06 20.16 0.33
N THR A 137 1.07 19.18 1.21
CA THR A 137 1.96 18.01 1.15
C THR A 137 1.13 16.76 0.87
N ILE A 138 1.79 15.69 0.48
CA ILE A 138 1.19 14.37 0.40
C ILE A 138 1.90 13.54 1.47
N LEU A 139 1.19 12.71 2.24
CA LEU A 139 1.76 11.87 3.31
C LEU A 139 1.15 10.47 3.20
N ASP A 140 1.81 9.45 3.78
CA ASP A 140 1.17 8.14 3.91
C ASP A 140 -0.17 8.31 4.67
N SER A 141 -1.16 7.50 4.32
CA SER A 141 -2.37 7.43 5.13
C SER A 141 -2.00 7.06 6.58
N THR A 142 -2.76 7.57 7.54
CA THR A 142 -2.60 7.24 8.96
C THR A 142 -2.65 5.72 9.21
N TYR A 143 -3.40 4.99 8.39
CA TYR A 143 -3.41 3.53 8.41
C TYR A 143 -2.02 2.93 8.12
N PHE A 144 -1.38 3.29 7.00
CA PHE A 144 -0.05 2.75 6.65
C PHE A 144 1.05 3.18 7.62
N ILE A 145 0.97 4.40 8.16
CA ILE A 145 1.87 4.85 9.24
C ILE A 145 1.69 3.97 10.47
N ALA A 146 0.46 3.70 10.89
CA ALA A 146 0.18 2.85 12.05
C ALA A 146 0.66 1.41 11.84
N GLU A 147 0.45 0.82 10.66
CA GLU A 147 0.94 -0.53 10.33
C GLU A 147 2.48 -0.59 10.40
N ARG A 148 3.16 0.43 9.88
CA ARG A 148 4.62 0.51 9.93
C ARG A 148 5.14 0.73 11.35
N ALA A 149 4.50 1.58 12.14
CA ALA A 149 4.83 1.78 13.55
C ALA A 149 4.65 0.50 14.37
N ARG A 150 3.57 -0.26 14.14
CA ARG A 150 3.36 -1.57 14.77
C ARG A 150 4.48 -2.53 14.42
N TYR A 151 4.86 -2.61 13.14
CA TYR A 151 5.98 -3.44 12.72
C TYR A 151 7.30 -3.03 13.35
N PHE A 152 7.63 -1.74 13.47
CA PHE A 152 8.87 -1.33 14.12
C PHE A 152 8.86 -1.55 15.63
N HIS A 153 7.72 -1.36 16.28
CA HIS A 153 7.58 -1.66 17.70
C HIS A 153 7.73 -3.16 17.94
N ARG A 154 7.06 -3.98 17.12
CA ARG A 154 7.08 -5.44 17.21
C ARG A 154 8.24 -6.12 16.50
N LEU A 155 9.09 -5.44 15.72
CA LEU A 155 10.41 -5.97 15.34
C LEU A 155 11.26 -6.24 16.59
N ASN A 156 10.96 -5.52 17.68
CA ASN A 156 11.56 -5.76 18.98
C ASN A 156 10.85 -6.87 19.79
N GLU A 157 9.67 -7.36 19.37
CA GLU A 157 8.79 -8.28 20.14
C GLU A 157 8.06 -9.39 19.31
N LEU A 158 8.42 -9.55 18.03
CA LEU A 158 8.02 -10.53 17.00
C LEU A 158 6.53 -10.92 16.86
N GLU A 159 5.74 -10.15 16.08
CA GLU A 159 4.50 -10.60 15.39
C GLU A 159 3.88 -9.48 14.52
N GLU A 160 3.63 -9.66 13.20
CA GLU A 160 2.40 -9.20 12.47
C GLU A 160 2.32 -9.37 10.93
N GLU A 161 1.13 -9.82 10.47
CA GLU A 161 0.50 -9.98 9.12
C GLU A 161 1.28 -9.80 7.79
N ASP A 162 1.38 -10.90 7.04
CA ASP A 162 1.71 -10.96 5.60
C ASP A 162 0.43 -10.67 4.77
N ASN A 163 0.51 -10.38 3.47
CA ASN A 163 -0.67 -10.17 2.60
C ASN A 163 -1.06 -11.42 1.77
N ALA A 164 -0.26 -12.49 1.81
CA ALA A 164 -0.62 -13.71 1.10
C ALA A 164 -1.71 -14.50 1.88
N LYS A 165 -2.91 -14.62 1.31
CA LYS A 165 -4.10 -15.23 1.97
C LYS A 165 -3.85 -16.59 2.62
N TRP A 166 -2.93 -17.38 2.08
CA TRP A 166 -2.60 -18.72 2.57
C TRP A 166 -1.58 -18.69 3.72
N HIS A 167 -0.69 -17.70 3.77
CA HIS A 167 0.24 -17.52 4.90
C HIS A 167 -0.48 -17.06 6.17
N ASN A 168 -1.62 -16.39 6.02
CA ASN A 168 -2.41 -15.84 7.13
C ASN A 168 -3.69 -16.65 7.40
N LYS A 169 -3.68 -17.94 7.03
CA LYS A 169 -4.79 -18.81 7.36
C LYS A 169 -4.78 -19.03 8.88
N ARG A 170 -5.78 -18.48 9.55
CA ARG A 170 -5.92 -18.59 10.99
C ARG A 170 -6.21 -20.03 11.43
N THR A 171 -5.75 -20.36 12.62
CA THR A 171 -6.17 -21.58 13.33
C THR A 171 -7.67 -21.51 13.60
N GLU A 172 -8.32 -22.66 13.81
CA GLU A 172 -9.75 -22.69 14.16
C GLU A 172 -10.04 -21.93 15.47
N PHE A 173 -9.08 -21.92 16.40
CA PHE A 173 -9.15 -21.16 17.65
C PHE A 173 -9.12 -19.64 17.42
N SER A 174 -8.25 -19.14 16.53
CA SER A 174 -8.09 -17.71 16.27
C SER A 174 -9.07 -17.14 15.22
N ARG A 175 -9.97 -18.00 14.72
CA ARG A 175 -10.86 -17.65 13.62
C ARG A 175 -12.03 -16.80 14.12
N ILE A 176 -11.92 -15.48 13.90
CA ILE A 176 -13.05 -14.56 14.04
C ILE A 176 -13.83 -14.55 12.73
N LEU A 177 -15.14 -14.51 12.85
CA LEU A 177 -16.01 -14.89 11.76
C LEU A 177 -16.60 -13.66 11.07
N SER A 178 -16.72 -13.76 9.76
CA SER A 178 -17.05 -12.64 8.88
C SER A 178 -18.48 -12.14 9.09
N ARG A 179 -18.72 -10.87 8.73
CA ARG A 179 -20.04 -10.20 8.71
C ARG A 179 -21.13 -10.96 7.94
N ALA A 180 -20.72 -11.89 7.07
CA ALA A 180 -21.59 -12.79 6.34
C ALA A 180 -22.31 -13.82 7.24
N TRP A 181 -21.90 -14.00 8.50
CA TRP A 181 -22.50 -14.96 9.42
C TRP A 181 -23.93 -14.57 9.80
N ASN A 182 -24.81 -15.56 9.95
CA ASN A 182 -26.14 -15.33 10.50
C ASN A 182 -26.07 -15.18 12.03
N LYS A 183 -27.15 -14.68 12.64
CA LYS A 183 -27.18 -14.38 14.09
C LYS A 183 -26.92 -15.64 14.93
N ASP A 184 -27.45 -16.78 14.52
CA ASP A 184 -27.33 -18.04 15.26
C ASP A 184 -25.89 -18.55 15.30
N ARG A 185 -25.18 -18.53 14.16
CA ARG A 185 -23.75 -18.90 14.16
C ARG A 185 -22.88 -17.98 15.02
N ILE A 186 -23.24 -16.70 15.15
CA ILE A 186 -22.51 -15.76 16.01
C ILE A 186 -22.75 -16.12 17.49
N ARG A 187 -23.98 -16.50 17.85
CA ARG A 187 -24.32 -17.01 19.19
C ARG A 187 -23.57 -18.30 19.50
N ASP A 188 -23.57 -19.27 18.57
CA ASP A 188 -22.85 -20.53 18.72
C ASP A 188 -21.36 -20.29 19.04
N TRP A 189 -20.73 -19.32 18.37
CA TRP A 189 -19.34 -18.96 18.64
C TRP A 189 -19.15 -18.33 20.04
N LEU A 190 -20.04 -17.42 20.44
CA LEU A 190 -19.99 -16.79 21.77
C LEU A 190 -20.18 -17.84 22.88
N GLU A 191 -21.08 -18.81 22.69
CA GLU A 191 -21.29 -19.92 23.61
C GLU A 191 -20.06 -20.83 23.68
N GLN A 192 -19.47 -21.17 22.54
CA GLN A 192 -18.24 -21.97 22.48
C GLN A 192 -17.08 -21.29 23.23
N HIS A 193 -17.00 -19.96 23.20
CA HIS A 193 -15.99 -19.15 23.88
C HIS A 193 -16.40 -18.74 25.30
N GLN A 194 -17.56 -19.21 25.79
CA GLN A 194 -18.10 -18.91 27.11
C GLN A 194 -18.29 -17.41 27.38
N ILE A 195 -18.62 -16.63 26.35
CA ILE A 195 -18.85 -15.19 26.44
C ILE A 195 -20.35 -14.94 26.64
N PRO A 196 -20.78 -14.37 27.78
CA PRO A 196 -22.19 -14.08 28.02
C PRO A 196 -22.67 -12.95 27.10
N TYR A 197 -23.87 -13.10 26.56
CA TYR A 197 -24.52 -12.07 25.74
C TYR A 197 -26.01 -11.95 26.10
N PRO A 198 -26.59 -10.73 26.08
CA PRO A 198 -28.02 -10.56 26.27
C PRO A 198 -28.85 -11.02 25.06
N ASP A 199 -30.00 -11.66 25.30
CA ASP A 199 -30.87 -12.21 24.25
C ASP A 199 -31.35 -11.18 23.20
N HIS A 200 -31.47 -9.93 23.63
CA HIS A 200 -31.97 -8.82 22.82
C HIS A 200 -30.90 -8.18 21.91
N TYR A 201 -29.63 -8.58 22.00
CA TYR A 201 -28.58 -8.01 21.16
C TYR A 201 -28.84 -8.25 19.69
N PHE A 202 -28.66 -7.20 18.89
CA PHE A 202 -28.69 -7.26 17.44
C PHE A 202 -27.41 -7.90 16.91
N LYS A 203 -27.46 -8.39 15.67
CA LYS A 203 -26.31 -9.03 15.00
C LYS A 203 -25.06 -8.16 15.03
N ALA A 204 -25.22 -6.84 14.92
CA ALA A 204 -24.14 -5.87 14.99
C ALA A 204 -23.40 -5.89 16.34
N GLU A 205 -24.17 -5.87 17.43
CA GLU A 205 -23.67 -5.86 18.81
C GLU A 205 -23.02 -7.19 19.17
N LEU A 206 -23.60 -8.31 18.71
CA LEU A 206 -23.00 -9.64 18.87
C LEU A 206 -21.67 -9.76 18.11
N LEU A 207 -21.57 -9.19 16.90
CA LEU A 207 -20.30 -9.16 16.14
C LEU A 207 -19.25 -8.29 16.81
N GLU A 208 -19.64 -7.14 17.36
CA GLU A 208 -18.74 -6.28 18.13
C GLU A 208 -18.23 -7.02 19.35
N LEU A 209 -19.09 -7.72 20.08
CA LEU A 209 -18.71 -8.55 21.22
C LEU A 209 -17.73 -9.66 20.85
N CYS A 210 -17.93 -10.35 19.72
CA CYS A 210 -16.97 -11.31 19.17
C CYS A 210 -15.62 -10.68 18.85
N HIS A 211 -15.60 -9.47 18.29
CA HIS A 211 -14.37 -8.78 17.93
C HIS A 211 -13.61 -8.29 19.16
N THR A 212 -14.30 -7.78 20.18
CA THR A 212 -13.68 -7.29 21.43
C THR A 212 -13.09 -8.42 22.26
N ASN A 213 -13.71 -9.61 22.22
CA ASN A 213 -13.23 -10.81 22.91
C ASN A 213 -12.47 -11.76 21.97
N ALA A 214 -12.02 -11.24 20.83
CA ALA A 214 -11.30 -12.07 19.88
C ALA A 214 -9.97 -12.56 20.48
N PRO A 215 -9.67 -13.86 20.37
CA PRO A 215 -8.35 -14.36 20.73
C PRO A 215 -7.27 -13.73 19.84
N PRO A 216 -6.00 -13.71 20.30
CA PRO A 216 -4.89 -13.22 19.51
C PRO A 216 -4.82 -13.95 18.16
N LYS A 217 -4.32 -13.25 17.14
CA LYS A 217 -4.18 -13.82 15.80
C LYS A 217 -3.17 -14.96 15.84
N GLN A 218 -3.58 -16.18 15.51
CA GLN A 218 -2.71 -17.35 15.40
C GLN A 218 -2.86 -17.94 14.00
N TYR A 219 -1.75 -18.23 13.35
CA TYR A 219 -1.70 -18.72 11.99
C TYR A 219 -1.19 -20.16 11.93
N LEU A 220 -1.80 -20.97 11.06
CA LEU A 220 -1.39 -22.37 10.88
C LEU A 220 0.07 -22.53 10.46
N VAL A 221 0.61 -21.56 9.73
CA VAL A 221 2.02 -21.58 9.28
C VAL A 221 2.96 -21.28 10.45
N ASP A 222 2.53 -20.45 11.40
CA ASP A 222 3.33 -20.10 12.57
C ASP A 222 3.40 -21.32 13.51
N ASP A 223 2.27 -22.02 13.71
CA ASP A 223 2.25 -23.29 14.46
C ASP A 223 3.19 -24.32 13.82
N ALA A 224 3.17 -24.43 12.49
CA ALA A 224 4.03 -25.37 11.76
C ALA A 224 5.52 -24.99 11.83
N ALA A 225 5.84 -23.70 11.80
CA ALA A 225 7.21 -23.23 11.95
C ALA A 225 7.73 -23.39 13.38
N ALA A 226 6.87 -23.17 14.38
CA ALA A 226 7.19 -23.38 15.79
C ALA A 226 7.55 -24.85 16.09
N LEU A 227 6.96 -25.83 15.38
CA LEU A 227 7.38 -27.25 15.48
C LEU A 227 8.84 -27.47 15.06
N CYS A 228 9.40 -26.57 14.26
CA CYS A 228 10.77 -26.59 13.81
C CYS A 228 11.66 -25.59 14.57
N ASP A 229 11.19 -25.02 15.69
CA ASP A 229 11.88 -23.95 16.43
C ASP A 229 12.19 -22.72 15.56
N VAL A 230 11.31 -22.44 14.60
CA VAL A 230 11.40 -21.28 13.70
C VAL A 230 10.29 -20.30 14.02
N GLU A 231 10.68 -19.07 14.31
CA GLU A 231 9.75 -17.96 14.46
C GLU A 231 9.61 -17.17 13.16
N ILE A 232 8.38 -16.91 12.74
CA ILE A 232 8.09 -16.22 11.49
C ILE A 232 7.98 -14.72 11.74
N LEU A 233 8.95 -13.96 11.22
CA LEU A 233 8.81 -12.52 11.07
C LEU A 233 8.00 -12.21 9.81
N ARG A 234 6.88 -11.52 9.99
CA ARG A 234 6.00 -11.06 8.90
C ARG A 234 6.22 -9.57 8.64
N LEU A 235 6.11 -9.17 7.39
CA LEU A 235 6.44 -7.81 6.92
C LEU A 235 5.20 -6.93 6.81
N PRO A 236 5.33 -5.60 6.98
CA PRO A 236 4.20 -4.69 6.81
C PRO A 236 3.64 -4.75 5.40
N ILE A 237 2.32 -4.63 5.31
CA ILE A 237 1.62 -4.54 4.04
C ILE A 237 2.19 -3.37 3.20
N LYS A 238 2.45 -3.62 1.91
CA LYS A 238 3.04 -2.67 0.94
C LYS A 238 4.45 -2.14 1.33
N HIS A 239 5.25 -2.91 2.07
CA HIS A 239 6.65 -2.56 2.36
C HIS A 239 7.59 -3.73 1.99
N CYS A 240 7.54 -4.17 0.74
CA CYS A 240 8.40 -5.25 0.23
C CYS A 240 9.90 -4.90 0.30
N MET A 241 10.26 -3.61 0.35
CA MET A 241 11.65 -3.17 0.60
C MET A 241 12.19 -3.57 1.98
N LEU A 242 11.32 -3.87 2.93
CA LEU A 242 11.72 -4.42 4.23
C LEU A 242 12.00 -5.94 4.14
N ASN A 243 11.83 -6.55 2.97
CA ASN A 243 12.20 -7.93 2.70
C ASN A 243 13.60 -8.01 2.03
N PRO A 244 14.63 -8.55 2.69
CA PRO A 244 15.96 -8.70 2.09
C PRO A 244 15.94 -9.52 0.79
N ILE A 245 15.01 -10.48 0.65
CA ILE A 245 14.95 -11.30 -0.57
C ILE A 245 14.53 -10.48 -1.80
N GLU A 246 13.73 -9.43 -1.64
CA GLU A 246 13.32 -8.56 -2.76
C GLU A 246 14.52 -7.80 -3.32
N ILE A 247 15.46 -7.42 -2.44
CA ILE A 247 16.73 -6.80 -2.83
C ILE A 247 17.57 -7.81 -3.63
N ALA A 248 17.70 -9.05 -3.12
CA ALA A 248 18.39 -10.13 -3.83
C ALA A 248 17.78 -10.39 -5.22
N TRP A 249 16.45 -10.45 -5.31
CA TRP A 249 15.72 -10.61 -6.57
C TRP A 249 16.02 -9.50 -7.56
N VAL A 250 16.10 -8.25 -7.10
CA VAL A 250 16.41 -7.09 -7.96
C VAL A 250 17.84 -7.18 -8.48
N CYS A 251 18.80 -7.49 -7.61
CA CYS A 251 20.19 -7.69 -7.99
C CYS A 251 20.33 -8.79 -9.06
N MET A 252 19.71 -9.95 -8.83
CA MET A 252 19.74 -11.05 -9.80
C MET A 252 19.07 -10.66 -11.13
N LYS A 253 17.91 -10.00 -11.09
CA LYS A 253 17.20 -9.54 -12.29
C LYS A 253 18.04 -8.55 -13.11
N ASN A 254 18.74 -7.64 -12.45
CA ASN A 254 19.64 -6.69 -13.11
C ASN A 254 20.84 -7.42 -13.74
N TYR A 255 21.48 -8.33 -12.99
CA TYR A 255 22.56 -9.16 -13.53
C TYR A 255 22.13 -9.94 -14.78
N ILE A 256 20.99 -10.62 -14.73
CA ILE A 256 20.46 -11.37 -15.88
C ILE A 256 20.18 -10.42 -17.04
N ARG A 257 19.54 -9.26 -16.79
CA ARG A 257 19.25 -8.29 -17.85
C ARG A 257 20.51 -7.82 -18.57
N ASP A 258 21.58 -7.57 -17.82
CA ASP A 258 22.81 -6.97 -18.35
C ASP A 258 23.66 -8.01 -19.11
N GLN A 259 23.52 -9.30 -18.79
CA GLN A 259 24.26 -10.40 -19.43
C GLN A 259 23.47 -11.16 -20.51
N ASN A 260 22.14 -11.10 -20.47
CA ASN A 260 21.29 -11.85 -21.38
C ASN A 260 21.28 -11.21 -22.77
N THR A 261 21.97 -11.86 -23.71
CA THR A 261 22.04 -11.44 -25.12
C THR A 261 21.20 -12.31 -26.06
N SER A 262 20.79 -13.51 -25.61
CA SER A 262 20.10 -14.50 -26.45
C SER A 262 18.59 -14.50 -26.31
N PHE A 263 18.06 -13.90 -25.23
CA PHE A 263 16.65 -13.89 -24.85
C PHE A 263 16.01 -15.29 -24.68
N LYS A 264 16.83 -16.33 -24.49
CA LYS A 264 16.37 -17.71 -24.27
C LYS A 264 16.18 -18.01 -22.79
N VAL A 265 15.13 -18.76 -22.47
CA VAL A 265 14.81 -19.16 -21.08
C VAL A 265 15.90 -20.05 -20.47
N GLN A 266 16.56 -20.88 -21.29
CA GLN A 266 17.65 -21.73 -20.82
C GLN A 266 18.83 -20.89 -20.32
N ASP A 267 19.24 -19.90 -21.10
CA ASP A 267 20.33 -18.98 -20.75
C ASP A 267 19.98 -18.15 -19.50
N ILE A 268 18.71 -17.73 -19.34
CA ILE A 268 18.23 -17.10 -18.10
C ILE A 268 18.42 -18.02 -16.89
N ARG A 269 18.12 -19.32 -17.04
CA ARG A 269 18.28 -20.30 -15.96
C ARG A 269 19.75 -20.45 -15.56
N GLU A 270 20.64 -20.54 -16.55
CA GLU A 270 22.08 -20.67 -16.34
C GLU A 270 22.66 -19.41 -15.69
N LEU A 271 22.27 -18.22 -16.15
CA LEU A 271 22.67 -16.95 -15.55
C LEU A 271 22.18 -16.83 -14.10
N ALA A 272 20.94 -17.22 -13.81
CA ALA A 272 20.41 -17.23 -12.45
C ALA A 272 21.19 -18.20 -11.54
N ALA A 273 21.49 -19.41 -12.02
CA ALA A 273 22.27 -20.40 -11.28
C ALA A 273 23.70 -19.91 -11.01
N ASN A 274 24.35 -19.30 -12.01
CA ASN A 274 25.68 -18.72 -11.86
C ASN A 274 25.70 -17.57 -10.86
N TRP A 275 24.68 -16.71 -10.89
CA TRP A 275 24.54 -15.63 -9.92
C TRP A 275 24.37 -16.18 -8.49
N LEU A 276 23.49 -17.17 -8.30
CA LEU A 276 23.30 -17.81 -7.00
C LEU A 276 24.58 -18.50 -6.49
N ALA A 277 25.34 -19.14 -7.37
CA ALA A 277 26.61 -19.78 -7.01
C ALA A 277 27.71 -18.76 -6.66
N ALA A 278 27.63 -17.55 -7.23
CA ALA A 278 28.55 -16.45 -6.94
C ALA A 278 28.12 -15.61 -5.72
N CYS A 279 26.89 -15.76 -5.22
CA CYS A 279 26.43 -15.09 -4.01
C CYS A 279 27.19 -15.61 -2.79
N ASP A 280 28.08 -14.77 -2.27
CA ASP A 280 28.83 -15.02 -1.05
C ASP A 280 28.16 -14.40 0.18
N GLU A 281 28.79 -14.61 1.34
CA GLU A 281 28.34 -14.06 2.62
C GLU A 281 28.31 -12.53 2.61
N SER A 282 29.29 -11.89 1.97
CA SER A 282 29.37 -10.43 1.82
C SER A 282 28.17 -9.88 1.05
N THR A 283 27.86 -10.49 -0.10
CA THR A 283 26.70 -10.13 -0.93
C THR A 283 25.39 -10.29 -0.16
N SER A 284 25.26 -11.40 0.56
CA SER A 284 24.07 -11.69 1.36
C SER A 284 23.90 -10.68 2.49
N THR A 285 24.98 -10.35 3.20
CA THR A 285 25.00 -9.34 4.27
C THR A 285 24.57 -7.97 3.75
N GLY A 286 25.02 -7.59 2.55
CA GLY A 286 24.62 -6.34 1.90
C GLY A 286 23.10 -6.21 1.69
N PHE A 287 22.38 -7.30 1.45
CA PHE A 287 20.92 -7.26 1.35
C PHE A 287 20.26 -6.89 2.69
N PHE A 288 20.75 -7.46 3.80
CA PHE A 288 20.26 -7.14 5.13
C PHE A 288 20.64 -5.71 5.55
N GLU A 289 21.87 -5.27 5.25
CA GLU A 289 22.30 -3.90 5.52
C GLU A 289 21.45 -2.88 4.77
N LYS A 290 21.16 -3.12 3.49
CA LYS A 290 20.27 -2.25 2.72
C LYS A 290 18.84 -2.24 3.27
N THR A 291 18.36 -3.39 3.76
CA THR A 291 17.06 -3.48 4.44
C THR A 291 17.04 -2.63 5.72
N LYS A 292 18.12 -2.67 6.52
CA LYS A 292 18.27 -1.83 7.72
C LYS A 292 18.36 -0.34 7.41
N GLU A 293 18.96 0.03 6.28
CA GLU A 293 18.96 1.43 5.80
C GLU A 293 17.52 1.89 5.50
N TYR A 294 16.73 1.07 4.79
CA TYR A 294 15.32 1.37 4.54
C TYR A 294 14.53 1.52 5.84
N GLU A 295 14.73 0.60 6.79
CA GLU A 295 14.12 0.65 8.12
C GLU A 295 14.47 1.96 8.84
N THR A 296 15.73 2.36 8.84
CA THR A 296 16.21 3.58 9.50
C THR A 296 15.55 4.82 8.91
N THR A 297 15.52 4.91 7.57
CA THR A 297 14.88 6.02 6.86
C THR A 297 13.39 6.12 7.19
N PHE A 298 12.69 4.99 7.21
CA PHE A 298 11.28 4.96 7.58
C PHE A 298 11.02 5.38 9.03
N LYS A 299 11.84 4.91 9.98
CA LYS A 299 11.76 5.34 11.40
C LYS A 299 11.95 6.86 11.54
N LEU A 300 12.95 7.43 10.87
CA LEU A 300 13.19 8.87 10.89
C LEU A 300 12.06 9.66 10.25
N ALA A 301 11.51 9.17 9.14
CA ALA A 301 10.37 9.79 8.46
C ALA A 301 9.12 9.79 9.35
N ASP A 302 8.82 8.67 10.01
CA ASP A 302 7.65 8.54 10.89
C ASP A 302 7.74 9.47 12.09
N HIS A 303 8.92 9.53 12.74
CA HIS A 303 9.16 10.47 13.83
C HIS A 303 9.01 11.93 13.39
N TYR A 304 9.45 12.26 12.17
CA TYR A 304 9.24 13.61 11.65
C TYR A 304 7.76 13.90 11.41
N VAL A 305 7.01 12.96 10.83
CA VAL A 305 5.56 13.11 10.61
C VAL A 305 4.81 13.30 11.92
N GLU A 306 5.16 12.53 12.95
CA GLU A 306 4.62 12.69 14.31
C GLU A 306 4.93 14.09 14.87
N SER A 307 6.16 14.57 14.69
CA SER A 307 6.56 15.90 15.19
C SER A 307 5.82 17.08 14.56
N ILE A 308 5.33 16.92 13.32
CA ILE A 308 4.59 17.96 12.59
C ILE A 308 3.07 17.73 12.60
N GLU A 309 2.59 16.67 13.25
CA GLU A 309 1.20 16.22 13.21
C GLU A 309 0.22 17.31 13.66
N THR A 310 0.56 18.03 14.73
CA THR A 310 -0.25 19.13 15.28
C THR A 310 -0.42 20.33 14.33
N THR A 311 0.44 20.42 13.31
CA THR A 311 0.42 21.47 12.30
C THR A 311 -0.29 21.02 11.01
N LEU A 312 -0.63 19.73 10.89
CA LEU A 312 -1.36 19.20 9.76
C LEU A 312 -2.87 19.44 9.93
N LEU A 313 -3.45 20.06 8.91
CA LEU A 313 -4.88 20.25 8.75
C LEU A 313 -5.43 19.13 7.85
N ASP A 314 -6.54 18.54 8.29
CA ASP A 314 -7.32 17.63 7.44
C ASP A 314 -7.84 18.40 6.23
N THR A 315 -7.58 17.88 5.03
CA THR A 315 -8.26 18.35 3.82
C THR A 315 -9.43 17.41 3.55
N ASP A 316 -10.64 17.95 3.51
CA ASP A 316 -11.75 17.30 2.84
C ASP A 316 -11.32 17.07 1.38
N ASP A 317 -11.20 15.79 1.00
CA ASP A 317 -10.71 15.35 -0.31
C ASP A 317 -11.81 15.61 -1.35
N ASP A 318 -12.01 16.88 -1.71
CA ASP A 318 -12.80 17.24 -2.88
C ASP A 318 -11.93 17.13 -4.14
N GLU A 319 -12.35 16.20 -5.00
CA GLU A 319 -11.87 15.98 -6.36
C GLU A 319 -12.02 17.24 -7.25
N SER A 320 -11.13 18.21 -7.13
CA SER A 320 -10.73 19.11 -8.24
C SER A 320 -9.83 20.20 -7.70
N ASP A 321 -8.52 20.08 -7.96
CA ASP A 321 -7.76 21.20 -8.48
C ASP A 321 -6.34 20.76 -8.80
N ILE A 322 -6.14 20.47 -10.09
CA ILE A 322 -4.83 20.61 -10.73
C ILE A 322 -4.71 22.08 -11.12
N HIS A 323 -4.80 22.99 -10.15
CA HIS A 323 -4.27 24.34 -10.35
C HIS A 323 -2.76 24.23 -10.17
N LEU A 324 -2.07 24.33 -11.31
CA LEU A 324 -0.64 24.54 -11.36
C LEU A 324 -0.42 25.94 -10.78
N ASP A 325 -0.09 26.02 -9.48
CA ASP A 325 0.41 27.27 -8.91
C ASP A 325 1.75 27.58 -9.59
N GLU A 326 1.70 28.54 -10.51
CA GLU A 326 2.83 29.38 -10.88
C GLU A 326 3.12 30.32 -9.70
N ASP A 327 4.41 30.56 -9.48
CA ASP A 327 4.99 31.59 -8.61
C ASP A 327 5.13 31.26 -7.11
N ASP A 328 6.38 31.02 -6.68
CA ASP A 328 7.05 31.98 -5.80
C ASP A 328 8.57 31.80 -5.92
N SER A 329 9.16 32.50 -6.89
CA SER A 329 10.57 32.85 -6.84
C SER A 329 10.72 34.14 -6.06
N ARG A 330 11.03 34.06 -4.77
CA ARG A 330 11.61 35.19 -4.02
C ARG A 330 12.96 34.81 -3.46
N ASN A 331 13.93 35.09 -4.32
CA ASN A 331 15.31 35.35 -3.96
C ASN A 331 15.33 36.59 -3.06
N SER A 332 15.72 36.47 -1.79
CA SER A 332 16.16 37.61 -0.98
C SER A 332 17.67 37.50 -0.84
N SER A 333 18.34 38.17 -1.78
CA SER A 333 19.68 38.71 -1.58
C SER A 333 19.47 40.18 -1.25
N ASP A 334 19.57 40.55 0.03
CA ASP A 334 19.76 41.95 0.43
C ASP A 334 21.21 42.10 0.88
N ASP A 335 22.07 42.48 -0.06
CA ASP A 335 23.32 43.19 0.19
C ASP A 335 23.03 44.70 0.05
N LYS A 336 23.20 45.44 1.14
CA LYS A 336 23.80 46.78 1.13
C LYS A 336 24.53 47.05 2.43
#